data_AF-A0A7L5YSU8-F1
#
_entry.id   AF-A0A7L5YSU8-F1
#
_cell.length_a   1.000
_cell.length_b   1.000
_cell.length_c   1.000
_cell.angle_alpha   90.00
_cell.angle_beta   90.00
_cell.angle_gamma   90.00
#
_symmetry.space_group_name_H-M   'P 1'
#
loop_
_entity.id
_entity.type
_entity.pdbx_description
1 polymer ?
#
loop_
_entity_poly.entity_id
_entity_poly.type
_entity_poly.pdbx_seq_one_letter_code
_entity_poly.pdbx_strand_id
1 'polypeptide(L)'
;MNKLGFYIEVSTVEFLRDALAEVKPPVILFHRGDRGLLQEIRRGLSPNSFIIGRWPLDISAQDAMLDSSDPAAAGRQLADQILGYDFGYATERVDGRLLIDAWMSLNEPLRGPASFPNEQVDALFRRRPRPWTSSRKRSANACRPRTWRL
;
A
#
# COMPACT_ATOMS: atom_id res chain seq x y z
N MET A 1 4.62 -10.02 18.88
CA MET A 1 4.62 -8.95 17.85
C MET A 1 3.78 -9.44 16.68
N ASN A 2 2.65 -8.78 16.42
CA ASN A 2 1.76 -9.15 15.31
C ASN A 2 2.46 -8.86 13.99
N LYS A 3 2.53 -9.86 13.10
CA LYS A 3 3.18 -9.72 11.78
C LYS A 3 2.28 -9.04 10.75
N LEU A 4 0.98 -8.96 11.03
CA LEU A 4 -0.03 -8.49 10.08
C LEU A 4 -0.33 -7.01 10.32
N GLY A 5 -0.39 -6.25 9.22
CA GLY A 5 -0.82 -4.84 9.21
C GLY A 5 -2.33 -4.72 9.02
N PHE A 6 -2.84 -3.50 9.21
CA PHE A 6 -4.26 -3.19 9.00
C PHE A 6 -4.46 -2.45 7.68
N TYR A 7 -5.56 -2.76 7.00
CA TYR A 7 -6.12 -1.94 5.93
C TYR A 7 -7.42 -1.31 6.42
N ILE A 8 -7.45 0.02 6.52
CA ILE A 8 -8.61 0.78 7.00
C ILE A 8 -9.20 1.53 5.80
N GLU A 9 -10.24 0.93 5.23
CA GLU A 9 -11.06 1.54 4.17
C GLU A 9 -11.97 2.63 4.74
N VAL A 10 -12.59 2.36 5.90
CA VAL A 10 -13.59 3.21 6.56
C VAL A 10 -13.24 3.33 8.04
N SER A 11 -13.13 4.57 8.55
CA SER A 11 -12.74 4.85 9.94
C SER A 11 -13.87 4.71 10.96
N THR A 12 -15.11 4.52 10.50
CA THR A 12 -16.32 4.47 11.33
C THR A 12 -16.82 3.05 11.60
N VAL A 13 -16.03 2.03 11.26
CA VAL A 13 -16.38 0.62 11.55
C VAL A 13 -16.39 0.40 13.06
N GLU A 14 -17.38 -0.36 13.53
CA GLU A 14 -17.52 -0.73 14.94
C GLU A 14 -16.26 -1.44 15.47
N PHE A 15 -15.90 -1.16 16.72
CA PHE A 15 -14.73 -1.72 17.42
C PHE A 15 -13.36 -1.43 16.79
N LEU A 16 -13.24 -0.57 15.77
CA LEU A 16 -11.95 -0.24 15.15
C LEU A 16 -10.93 0.31 16.16
N ARG A 17 -11.38 1.18 17.06
CA ARG A 17 -10.51 1.79 18.10
C ARG A 17 -9.99 0.75 19.08
N ASP A 18 -10.85 -0.16 19.52
CA ASP A 18 -10.48 -1.24 20.43
C ASP A 18 -9.49 -2.19 19.76
N ALA A 19 -9.75 -2.57 18.50
CA ALA A 19 -8.85 -3.40 17.72
C ALA A 19 -7.47 -2.74 17.52
N LEU A 20 -7.42 -1.43 17.26
CA LEU A 20 -6.16 -0.69 17.16
C LEU A 20 -5.39 -0.68 18.49
N ALA A 21 -6.09 -0.41 19.59
CA ALA A 21 -5.51 -0.37 20.93
C ALA A 21 -4.98 -1.74 21.40
N GLU A 22 -5.68 -2.82 21.06
CA GLU A 22 -5.31 -4.18 21.45
C GLU A 22 -4.20 -4.75 20.56
N VAL A 23 -4.37 -4.68 19.23
CA VAL A 23 -3.47 -5.35 18.27
C VAL A 23 -2.19 -4.56 18.05
N LYS A 24 -2.28 -3.22 18.07
CA LYS A 24 -1.18 -2.27 17.78
C LYS A 24 -0.40 -2.67 16.52
N PRO A 25 -1.07 -2.69 15.35
CA PRO A 25 -0.48 -3.23 14.13
C PRO A 25 0.79 -2.46 13.75
N PRO A 26 1.86 -3.12 13.29
CA PRO A 26 3.11 -2.44 12.93
C PRO A 26 2.94 -1.52 11.72
N VAL A 27 1.99 -1.81 10.81
CA VAL A 27 1.72 -1.03 9.60
C VAL A 27 0.21 -0.84 9.44
N ILE A 28 -0.20 0.36 9.05
CA ILE A 28 -1.59 0.71 8.74
C ILE A 28 -1.64 1.37 7.37
N LEU A 29 -2.42 0.84 6.44
CA LEU A 29 -2.80 1.52 5.21
C LEU A 29 -4.18 2.17 5.41
N PHE A 30 -4.26 3.47 5.19
CA PHE A 30 -5.41 4.30 5.55
C PHE A 30 -6.02 4.97 4.31
N HIS A 31 -7.24 4.60 3.93
CA HIS A 31 -7.81 5.00 2.63
C HIS A 31 -8.44 6.40 2.63
N ARG A 32 -9.33 6.69 3.58
CA ARG A 32 -9.97 8.01 3.71
C ARG A 32 -9.46 8.71 4.95
N GLY A 33 -8.72 9.79 4.78
CA GLY A 33 -8.16 10.58 5.89
C GLY A 33 -9.20 10.95 6.94
N ASP A 34 -8.91 10.63 8.19
CA ASP A 34 -9.68 10.96 9.39
C ASP A 34 -8.68 11.49 10.40
N ARG A 35 -8.61 12.82 10.49
CA ARG A 35 -7.59 13.52 11.28
C ARG A 35 -7.71 13.18 12.76
N GLY A 36 -8.94 13.06 13.26
CA GLY A 36 -9.22 12.70 14.64
C GLY A 36 -8.67 11.31 14.95
N LEU A 37 -9.01 10.32 14.13
CA LEU A 37 -8.52 8.96 14.34
C LEU A 37 -6.99 8.86 14.21
N LEU A 38 -6.37 9.55 13.24
CA LEU A 38 -4.91 9.57 13.10
C LEU A 38 -4.23 10.16 14.34
N GLN A 39 -4.78 11.24 14.91
CA GLN A 39 -4.28 11.80 16.17
C GLN A 39 -4.45 10.80 17.33
N GLU A 40 -5.60 10.14 17.45
CA GLU A 40 -5.84 9.11 18.48
C GLU A 40 -4.85 7.93 18.35
N ILE A 41 -4.57 7.48 17.11
CA ILE A 41 -3.56 6.46 16.83
C ILE A 41 -2.20 6.89 17.35
N ARG A 42 -1.77 8.12 17.02
CA ARG A 42 -0.48 8.64 17.47
C ARG A 42 -0.39 8.85 18.98
N ARG A 43 -1.47 9.28 19.64
CA ARG A 43 -1.49 9.53 21.10
C ARG A 43 -1.55 8.27 21.94
N GLY A 44 -2.15 7.18 21.45
CA GLY A 44 -2.37 6.03 22.32
C GLY A 44 -2.80 4.72 21.67
N LEU A 45 -3.62 4.75 20.61
CA LEU A 45 -4.15 3.49 20.07
C LEU A 45 -3.01 2.63 19.49
N SER A 46 -2.15 3.21 18.66
CA SER A 46 -0.99 2.50 18.11
C SER A 46 0.14 3.47 17.71
N PRO A 47 0.82 4.09 18.70
CA PRO A 47 1.76 5.20 18.47
C PRO A 47 2.94 4.83 17.57
N ASN A 48 3.31 3.55 17.57
CA ASN A 48 4.47 3.03 16.84
C ASN A 48 4.15 2.54 15.42
N SER A 49 2.89 2.51 14.99
CA SER A 49 2.54 2.09 13.63
C SER A 49 3.24 2.94 12.58
N PHE A 50 3.63 2.30 11.48
CA PHE A 50 3.97 2.98 10.24
C PHE A 50 2.68 3.18 9.42
N ILE A 51 2.29 4.44 9.20
CA ILE A 51 1.02 4.79 8.58
C ILE A 51 1.25 5.22 7.14
N ILE A 52 0.57 4.54 6.22
CA ILE A 52 0.56 4.85 4.81
C ILE A 52 -0.80 5.46 4.46
N GLY A 53 -0.82 6.72 4.03
CA GLY A 53 -2.02 7.36 3.49
C GLY A 53 -2.24 6.95 2.04
N ARG A 54 -3.50 6.71 1.66
CA ARG A 54 -3.85 6.48 0.26
C ARG A 54 -4.38 7.77 -0.36
N TRP A 55 -3.71 8.22 -1.41
CA TRP A 55 -4.18 9.30 -2.26
C TRP A 55 -4.88 8.71 -3.49
N PRO A 56 -6.22 8.80 -3.60
CA PRO A 56 -6.93 8.16 -4.70
C PRO A 56 -6.58 8.82 -6.03
N LEU A 57 -6.04 8.03 -6.96
CA LEU A 57 -5.95 8.39 -8.37
C LEU A 57 -6.88 7.50 -9.18
N ASP A 58 -7.58 8.08 -10.14
CA ASP A 58 -8.30 7.30 -11.14
C ASP A 58 -7.32 6.51 -12.04
N ILE A 59 -7.83 5.48 -12.69
CA ILE A 59 -6.99 4.57 -13.46
C ILE A 59 -6.34 5.23 -14.68
N SER A 60 -7.03 6.19 -15.31
CA SER A 60 -6.50 6.93 -16.45
C SER A 60 -5.36 7.86 -16.05
N ALA A 61 -5.45 8.51 -14.89
CA ALA A 61 -4.40 9.35 -14.34
C ALA A 61 -3.17 8.51 -13.95
N GLN A 62 -3.38 7.31 -13.40
CA GLN A 62 -2.29 6.38 -13.13
C GLN A 62 -1.60 5.91 -14.41
N ASP A 63 -2.37 5.49 -15.41
CA ASP A 63 -1.82 5.04 -16.69
C ASP A 63 -1.08 6.20 -17.39
N ALA A 64 -1.65 7.41 -17.41
CA ALA A 64 -0.99 8.60 -17.98
C ALA A 64 0.32 8.94 -17.27
N MET A 65 0.40 8.79 -15.95
CA MET A 65 1.62 9.03 -15.18
C MET A 65 2.70 7.99 -15.51
N LEU A 66 2.32 6.71 -15.64
CA LEU A 66 3.25 5.62 -15.93
C LEU A 66 3.72 5.60 -17.40
N ASP A 67 2.85 5.99 -18.32
CA ASP A 67 3.13 6.05 -19.77
C ASP A 67 3.71 7.41 -20.20
N SER A 68 3.92 8.33 -19.25
CA SER A 68 4.59 9.62 -19.48
C SER A 68 5.99 9.42 -20.08
N SER A 69 6.44 10.38 -20.87
CA SER A 69 7.83 10.43 -21.35
C SER A 69 8.84 10.66 -20.22
N ASP A 70 8.39 11.19 -19.07
CA ASP A 70 9.14 11.28 -17.81
C ASP A 70 8.23 10.91 -16.62
N PRO A 71 8.12 9.61 -16.28
CA PRO A 71 7.32 9.15 -15.14
C PRO A 71 7.86 9.64 -13.79
N ALA A 72 9.15 9.94 -13.69
CA ALA A 72 9.74 10.42 -12.46
C ALA A 72 9.32 11.87 -12.17
N ALA A 73 9.25 12.73 -13.20
CA ALA A 73 8.70 14.07 -13.08
C ALA A 73 7.22 14.04 -12.67
N ALA A 74 6.42 13.16 -13.29
CA ALA A 74 5.02 13.02 -12.95
C ALA A 74 4.82 12.53 -11.50
N GLY A 75 5.67 11.62 -11.02
CA GLY A 75 5.69 11.20 -9.62
C GLY A 75 6.06 12.31 -8.64
N ARG A 76 7.03 13.18 -8.99
CA ARG A 76 7.36 14.38 -8.17
C ARG A 76 6.18 15.35 -8.10
N GLN A 77 5.52 15.60 -9.23
CA GLN A 77 4.36 16.48 -9.28
C GLN A 77 3.21 15.95 -8.42
N LEU A 78 3.00 14.63 -8.39
CA LEU A 78 2.03 14.01 -7.50
C LEU A 78 2.42 14.16 -6.02
N ALA A 79 3.71 14.00 -5.69
CA ALA A 79 4.18 14.24 -4.33
C ALA A 79 3.92 15.70 -3.90
N ASP A 80 4.17 16.66 -4.79
CA ASP A 80 3.88 18.08 -4.54
C ASP A 80 2.39 18.33 -4.35
N GLN A 81 1.52 17.67 -5.14
CA GLN A 81 0.08 17.73 -4.94
C GLN A 81 -0.32 17.19 -3.58
N ILE A 82 0.20 16.04 -3.15
CA ILE A 82 -0.07 15.51 -1.82
C ILE A 82 0.38 16.52 -0.76
N LEU A 83 1.60 17.03 -0.83
CA LEU A 83 2.10 17.99 0.16
C LEU A 83 1.31 19.31 0.19
N GLY A 84 0.79 19.76 -0.96
CA GLY A 84 0.06 21.03 -1.09
C GLY A 84 -1.44 20.95 -0.81
N TYR A 85 -2.08 19.82 -1.13
CA TYR A 85 -3.53 19.63 -1.04
C TYR A 85 -3.97 18.83 0.18
N ASP A 86 -3.05 18.12 0.80
CA ASP A 86 -3.34 17.39 2.00
C ASP A 86 -3.54 18.38 3.14
N PHE A 87 -4.71 18.34 3.79
CA PHE A 87 -5.22 19.31 4.77
C PHE A 87 -4.43 19.32 6.10
N GLY A 88 -3.11 19.34 6.02
CA GLY A 88 -2.14 19.27 7.10
C GLY A 88 -1.66 17.86 7.46
N TYR A 89 -2.19 16.78 6.89
CA TYR A 89 -1.86 15.42 7.37
C TYR A 89 -0.40 15.01 7.12
N ALA A 90 0.22 15.50 6.05
CA ALA A 90 1.56 15.18 5.60
C ALA A 90 2.61 15.94 6.40
N THR A 91 2.21 16.99 7.11
CA THR A 91 3.10 17.87 7.87
C THR A 91 2.82 17.86 9.37
N GLU A 92 1.58 17.60 9.78
CA GLU A 92 1.19 17.60 11.19
C GLU A 92 1.89 16.48 11.95
N ARG A 93 2.29 16.81 13.18
CA ARG A 93 2.92 15.88 14.10
C ARG A 93 2.19 15.80 15.42
N VAL A 94 2.19 14.60 15.98
CA VAL A 94 1.79 14.29 17.35
C VAL A 94 2.96 13.55 17.99
N ASP A 95 3.41 14.03 19.14
CA ASP A 95 4.55 13.48 19.88
C ASP A 95 5.80 13.31 19.00
N GLY A 96 6.04 14.29 18.13
CA GLY A 96 7.18 14.33 17.21
C GLY A 96 7.06 13.45 15.95
N ARG A 97 6.03 12.59 15.83
CA ARG A 97 5.79 11.76 14.63
C ARG A 97 4.72 12.36 13.72
N LEU A 98 4.91 12.22 12.41
CA LEU A 98 3.92 12.64 11.41
C LEU A 98 2.61 11.86 11.58
N LEU A 99 1.47 12.47 11.26
CA LEU A 99 0.21 11.71 11.20
C LEU A 99 0.32 10.57 10.17
N ILE A 100 0.92 10.85 8.99
CA ILE A 100 1.15 9.89 7.92
C ILE A 100 2.65 9.80 7.64
N ASP A 101 3.23 8.58 7.67
CA ASP A 101 4.67 8.37 7.45
C ASP A 101 5.02 8.25 5.95
N ALA A 102 4.08 7.78 5.13
CA ALA A 102 4.26 7.61 3.69
C ALA A 102 2.93 7.71 2.94
N TRP A 103 3.00 7.92 1.63
CA TRP A 103 1.82 7.96 0.77
C TRP A 103 1.90 6.93 -0.34
N MET A 104 0.74 6.39 -0.71
CA MET A 104 0.58 5.58 -1.92
C MET A 104 -0.61 6.08 -2.73
N SER A 105 -0.46 6.05 -4.05
CA SER A 105 -1.49 6.54 -4.98
C SER A 105 -1.82 5.57 -6.11
N LEU A 106 -0.89 4.68 -6.41
CA LEU A 106 -1.14 3.58 -7.32
C LEU A 106 -2.15 2.65 -6.66
N ASN A 107 -3.30 2.48 -7.31
CA ASN A 107 -4.12 1.31 -7.06
C ASN A 107 -3.29 0.10 -7.48
N GLU A 108 -3.62 -1.04 -6.87
CA GLU A 108 -2.96 -2.34 -7.06
C GLU A 108 -2.13 -2.42 -8.36
N PRO A 109 -0.83 -2.79 -8.30
CA PRO A 109 0.02 -2.86 -9.50
C PRO A 109 -0.59 -3.73 -10.62
N LEU A 110 -1.51 -4.61 -10.21
CA LEU A 110 -2.43 -5.38 -11.04
C LEU A 110 -3.85 -4.89 -10.79
N ARG A 111 -4.60 -4.61 -11.85
CA ARG A 111 -6.03 -4.29 -11.77
C ARG A 111 -6.79 -5.41 -11.02
N GLY A 112 -7.41 -5.09 -9.89
CA GLY A 112 -8.33 -6.00 -9.20
C GLY A 112 -9.62 -6.26 -10.00
N PRO A 113 -10.45 -7.24 -9.61
CA PRO A 113 -11.65 -7.63 -10.36
C PRO A 113 -12.62 -6.48 -10.66
N ALA A 114 -12.74 -5.53 -9.72
CA ALA A 114 -13.58 -4.34 -9.86
C ALA A 114 -13.05 -3.30 -10.87
N SER A 115 -11.82 -3.47 -11.36
CA SER A 115 -11.19 -2.58 -12.35
C SER A 115 -11.48 -3.00 -13.80
N PHE A 116 -12.30 -4.05 -14.01
CA PHE A 116 -12.69 -4.54 -15.32
C PHE A 116 -14.19 -4.32 -15.56
N PRO A 117 -14.57 -3.61 -16.63
CA PRO A 117 -15.95 -3.65 -17.11
C PRO A 117 -16.34 -5.11 -17.36
N ASN A 118 -17.40 -5.58 -16.70
CA ASN A 118 -17.90 -6.95 -16.82
C ASN A 118 -16.91 -8.07 -16.40
N GLU A 119 -15.95 -7.79 -15.50
CA GLU A 119 -14.97 -8.78 -15.00
C GLU A 119 -14.05 -9.38 -16.09
N GLN A 120 -14.01 -8.79 -17.29
CA GLN A 120 -13.19 -9.30 -18.39
C GLN A 120 -11.81 -8.65 -18.43
N VAL A 121 -10.77 -9.50 -18.47
CA VAL A 121 -9.37 -9.08 -18.52
C VAL A 121 -9.01 -8.58 -19.91
N ASP A 122 -8.98 -7.25 -20.08
CA ASP A 122 -8.67 -6.62 -21.37
C ASP A 122 -7.18 -6.69 -21.76
N ALA A 123 -6.90 -6.43 -23.03
CA ALA A 123 -5.56 -6.42 -23.62
C ALA A 123 -4.55 -5.49 -22.91
N LEU A 124 -5.02 -4.45 -22.22
CA LEU A 124 -4.22 -3.58 -21.36
C LEU A 124 -3.56 -4.33 -20.19
N PHE A 125 -4.22 -5.36 -19.65
CA PHE A 125 -3.65 -6.21 -18.58
C PHE A 125 -2.44 -7.01 -19.06
N ARG A 126 -2.32 -7.27 -20.37
CA ARG A 126 -1.17 -7.98 -20.97
C ARG A 126 0.06 -7.10 -21.18
N ARG A 127 -0.05 -5.77 -21.03
CA ARG A 127 1.05 -4.81 -21.30
C ARG A 127 2.01 -4.62 -20.13
N ARG A 128 1.60 -4.90 -18.89
CA ARG A 128 2.47 -4.81 -17.70
C ARG A 128 3.27 -6.10 -17.51
N PRO A 129 4.51 -6.05 -16.98
CA PRO A 129 5.30 -7.25 -16.75
C PRO A 129 4.48 -8.23 -15.92
N ARG A 130 4.40 -9.48 -16.42
CA ARG A 130 3.63 -10.53 -15.75
C ARG A 130 4.02 -10.55 -14.27
N PRO A 131 3.07 -10.71 -13.34
CA PRO A 131 3.45 -11.02 -11.97
C PRO A 131 4.42 -12.20 -12.02
N TRP A 132 5.46 -12.14 -11.17
CA TRP A 132 6.43 -13.21 -11.03
C TRP A 132 5.68 -14.52 -10.82
N THR A 133 5.47 -15.28 -11.89
CA THR A 133 4.92 -16.61 -11.78
C THR A 133 6.03 -17.43 -11.19
N SER A 134 5.79 -18.00 -10.01
CA SER A 134 6.59 -19.05 -9.41
C SER A 134 6.50 -20.32 -10.28
N SER A 135 6.95 -20.23 -11.52
CA SER A 135 7.08 -21.31 -12.48
C SER A 135 8.54 -21.47 -12.88
N ARG A 136 9.44 -21.43 -11.89
CA ARG A 136 10.56 -22.38 -11.91
C ARG A 136 10.01 -23.67 -11.32
N LYS A 137 9.41 -24.52 -12.17
CA LYS A 137 9.44 -25.96 -11.91
C LYS A 137 10.91 -26.28 -11.69
N ARG A 138 11.30 -26.55 -10.44
CA ARG A 138 12.56 -27.23 -10.17
C ARG A 138 12.48 -28.51 -10.99
N SER A 139 13.32 -28.62 -12.01
CA SER A 139 13.67 -29.91 -12.57
C SER A 139 14.25 -30.73 -11.42
N ALA A 140 13.39 -31.54 -10.82
CA ALA A 140 13.81 -32.70 -10.05
C ALA A 140 14.51 -33.62 -11.06
N ASN A 141 15.83 -33.51 -11.17
CA ASN A 141 16.77 -34.54 -11.61
C ASN A 141 18.18 -33.97 -11.71
N ALA A 142 18.89 -33.96 -10.58
CA ALA A 142 20.35 -34.17 -10.51
C ALA A 142 20.80 -34.03 -9.04
N CYS A 143 20.47 -35.01 -8.20
CA CYS A 143 21.22 -35.24 -6.96
C CYS A 143 21.63 -36.71 -6.96
N ARG A 144 22.80 -36.99 -7.55
CA ARG A 144 23.47 -38.27 -7.34
C ARG A 144 23.98 -38.29 -5.89
N PRO A 145 23.76 -39.36 -5.12
CA PRO A 145 24.28 -39.44 -3.76
C PRO A 145 25.81 -39.57 -3.81
N ARG A 146 26.53 -38.61 -3.25
CA ARG A 146 27.94 -38.80 -2.87
C ARG A 146 27.95 -39.65 -1.60
N THR A 147 28.47 -40.87 -1.74
CA THR A 147 28.85 -41.74 -0.63
C THR A 147 29.90 -41.04 0.23
N TRP A 148 29.62 -40.89 1.53
CA TRP A 148 30.64 -40.60 2.53
C TRP A 148 31.22 -41.93 2.99
N ARG A 149 32.52 -42.15 2.74
CA ARG A 149 33.30 -43.14 3.49
C ARG A 149 33.81 -42.46 4.75
N LEU A 150 33.61 -43.13 5.88
CA LEU A 150 34.29 -42.89 7.15
C LEU A 150 35.78 -43.20 7.01
#